data_AF-A0A7X9RTH7-F1
#
_entry.id   AF-A0A7X9RTH7-F1
#
_cell.length_a   1.000
_cell.length_b   1.000
_cell.length_c   1.000
_cell.angle_alpha   90.00
_cell.angle_beta   90.00
_cell.angle_gamma   90.00
#
_symmetry.space_group_name_H-M   'P 1'
#
loop_
_entity.id
_entity.type
_entity.pdbx_description
1 polymer ?
#
loop_
_entity_poly.entity_id
_entity_poly.type
_entity_poly.pdbx_seq_one_letter_code
_entity_poly.pdbx_strand_id
1 'polypeptide(L)' 'MNKLMQFFKESYTEMTDNVTWLSFKEAQDSSVLVLVASLVFALVIGGVDFGFNELLTLFYNAF' A
#
# COMPACT_ATOMS: atom_id res chain seq x y z
N MET A 1 -20.99 10.17 -33.87
CA MET A 1 -19.84 10.79 -33.17
C MET A 1 -19.64 10.09 -31.84
N ASN A 2 -18.80 9.05 -31.91
CA ASN A 2 -18.10 8.27 -30.90
C ASN A 2 -18.74 8.08 -29.51
N LYS A 3 -19.54 7.01 -29.39
CA LYS A 3 -20.06 6.45 -28.12
C LYS A 3 -19.01 6.41 -26.99
N LEU A 4 -17.74 6.16 -27.33
CA LEU A 4 -16.62 6.18 -26.39
C LEU A 4 -16.44 7.54 -25.71
N MET A 5 -16.51 8.64 -26.46
CA MET A 5 -16.32 9.99 -25.91
C MET A 5 -17.46 10.37 -24.96
N GLN A 6 -18.67 9.88 -25.23
CA GLN A 6 -19.81 10.05 -24.35
C GLN A 6 -19.69 9.19 -23.10
N PHE A 7 -19.23 7.95 -23.22
CA PHE A 7 -18.99 7.03 -22.10
C PHE A 7 -17.97 7.59 -21.09
N PHE A 8 -16.85 8.16 -21.56
CA PHE A 8 -15.88 8.82 -20.68
C PHE A 8 -16.47 10.03 -19.96
N LYS A 9 -17.33 10.80 -20.66
CA LYS A 9 -17.97 11.99 -20.09
C LYS A 9 -19.02 11.64 -19.03
N GLU A 10 -19.81 10.59 -19.28
CA GLU A 10 -20.77 10.05 -18.31
C GLU A 10 -20.05 9.40 -17.13
N SER A 11 -18.98 8.62 -17.35
CA SER A 11 -18.18 8.01 -16.29
C SER A 11 -17.50 9.06 -15.38
N TYR A 12 -17.02 10.16 -15.95
CA TYR A 12 -16.42 11.26 -15.18
C TYR A 12 -17.46 11.99 -14.30
N THR A 13 -18.66 12.19 -14.85
CA THR A 13 -19.77 12.79 -14.13
C THR A 13 -20.23 11.87 -12.99
N GLU A 14 -20.33 10.57 -13.25
CA GLU A 14 -20.71 9.55 -12.26
C GLU A 14 -19.67 9.39 -11.14
N MET A 15 -18.37 9.36 -11.47
CA MET A 15 -17.28 9.33 -10.48
C MET A 15 -17.19 10.60 -9.62
N THR A 16 -17.74 11.72 -10.07
CA THR A 16 -17.71 12.98 -9.30
C THR A 16 -18.96 13.12 -8.43
N ASP A 17 -20.14 12.77 -8.97
CA ASP A 17 -21.43 13.02 -8.31
C ASP A 17 -21.90 11.86 -7.41
N ASN A 18 -21.49 10.61 -7.69
CA ASN A 18 -21.94 9.43 -6.93
C ASN A 18 -20.84 8.78 -6.08
N VAL A 19 -19.60 9.29 -6.13
CA VAL A 19 -18.51 8.78 -5.30
C VAL A 19 -18.11 9.84 -4.30
N THR A 20 -18.22 9.51 -3.02
CA THR A 20 -17.70 10.33 -1.94
C THR A 20 -16.17 10.23 -1.94
N TRP A 21 -15.53 11.17 -2.62
CA TRP A 21 -14.09 11.38 -2.48
C TRP A 21 -13.80 11.81 -1.05
N LEU A 22 -12.81 11.16 -0.42
CA LEU A 22 -12.26 11.66 0.83
C LEU A 22 -11.68 13.06 0.58
N SER A 23 -11.84 13.96 1.55
CA SER A 23 -11.14 15.23 1.48
C SER A 23 -9.63 14.98 1.40
N PHE A 24 -8.88 15.88 0.75
CA PHE A 24 -7.42 15.74 0.62
C PHE A 24 -6.72 15.49 1.96
N LYS A 25 -7.28 16.01 3.06
CA LYS A 25 -6.78 15.80 4.41
C LYS A 25 -7.01 14.37 4.90
N GLU A 26 -8.22 13.81 4.74
CA GLU A 26 -8.51 12.45 5.18
C GLU A 26 -7.81 11.39 4.30
N ALA A 27 -7.61 11.69 3.01
CA ALA A 27 -6.80 10.86 2.11
C ALA A 27 -5.33 10.82 2.56
N GLN A 28 -4.79 11.96 3.02
CA GLN A 28 -3.45 12.04 3.58
C GLN A 28 -3.35 11.27 4.90
N ASP A 29 -4.30 11.45 5.81
CA ASP A 29 -4.34 10.72 7.09
C ASP A 29 -4.39 9.20 6.89
N SER A 30 -5.23 8.74 5.95
CA SER A 30 -5.33 7.31 5.59
C SER A 30 -4.02 6.80 4.99
N SER A 31 -3.35 7.59 4.15
CA SER A 31 -2.07 7.21 3.54
C SER A 31 -0.94 7.18 4.56
N VAL A 32 -0.91 8.11 5.51
CA VAL A 32 0.07 8.15 6.60
C VAL A 32 -0.09 6.94 7.51
N LEU A 33 -1.32 6.54 7.83
CA LEU A 33 -1.57 5.33 8.60
C LEU A 33 -0.98 4.09 7.92
N VAL A 34 -1.22 3.93 6.62
CA VAL A 34 -0.69 2.81 5.83
C VAL A 34 0.84 2.85 5.74
N LEU A 35 1.43 4.04 5.60
CA LEU A 35 2.87 4.23 5.55
C LEU A 35 3.56 3.84 6.87
N VAL A 36 2.95 4.16 8.01
CA VAL A 36 3.47 3.73 9.32
C VAL A 36 3.32 2.22 9.49
N ALA A 37 2.18 1.65 9.09
CA ALA A 37 1.97 0.21 9.16
C ALA A 37 2.98 -0.56 8.30
N SER A 38 3.26 -0.11 7.08
CA SER A 38 4.24 -0.76 6.20
C SER A 38 5.66 -0.68 6.76
N LEU A 39 6.02 0.43 7.41
CA LEU A 39 7.31 0.58 8.08
C LEU A 39 7.48 -0.43 9.22
N VAL A 40 6.44 -0.66 10.02
CA VAL A 40 6.48 -1.66 11.09
C VAL A 40 6.65 -3.06 10.51
N PHE A 41 5.92 -3.42 9.46
CA PHE A 41 6.08 -4.72 8.80
C PHE A 41 7.49 -4.89 8.23
N ALA A 42 8.08 -3.85 7.63
CA ALA A 42 9.43 -3.89 7.12
C ALA A 42 10.46 -4.17 8.22
N LEU A 43 10.31 -3.54 9.39
CA LEU A 43 11.20 -3.80 10.54
C LEU A 43 11.06 -5.23 11.07
N VAL A 44 9.84 -5.75 11.14
CA VAL A 44 9.60 -7.13 11.59
C VAL A 44 10.24 -8.13 10.64
N ILE A 45 9.99 -8.00 9.33
CA ILE A 45 10.58 -8.89 8.33
C ILE A 45 12.10 -8.80 8.35
N GLY A 46 12.65 -7.57 8.38
CA GLY A 46 14.10 -7.38 8.47
C GLY A 46 14.73 -7.98 9.73
N GLY A 47 14.03 -7.92 10.87
CA GLY A 47 14.48 -8.58 12.11
C GLY A 47 14.47 -10.10 12.02
N VAL A 48 13.44 -10.68 11.39
CA VAL A 48 13.35 -12.12 11.14
C VAL A 48 14.44 -12.57 10.18
N ASP A 49 14.65 -11.86 9.07
CA ASP A 49 15.67 -12.19 8.07
C ASP A 49 17.08 -12.14 8.66
N PHE A 50 17.37 -11.15 9.52
CA PHE A 50 18.64 -11.06 10.22
C PHE A 50 18.82 -12.21 11.24
N GLY A 51 17.78 -12.48 12.03
CA GLY A 51 17.82 -13.56 13.03
C GLY A 51 18.00 -14.95 12.39
N PHE A 52 17.31 -15.23 11.28
CA PHE A 52 17.44 -16.50 10.57
C PHE A 52 18.80 -16.67 9.91
N ASN A 53 19.38 -15.61 9.31
CA ASN A 53 20.72 -15.70 8.72
C ASN A 53 21.80 -16.02 9.76
N GLU A 54 21.76 -15.36 10.91
CA GLU A 54 22.70 -15.62 12.02
C GLU A 54 22.52 -17.02 12.60
N LEU A 55 21.27 -17.46 12.82
CA LEU A 55 20.97 -18.80 13.32
C LEU A 55 21.44 -19.90 12.36
N LEU A 56 21.17 -19.74 11.06
CA LEU A 56 21.60 -20.71 10.05
C LEU A 56 23.14 -20.74 9.92
N THR A 57 23.79 -19.58 9.99
CA THR A 57 25.26 -19.49 9.95
C THR A 57 25.90 -20.18 11.15
N LEU A 58 25.35 -20.00 12.35
CA LEU A 58 25.80 -20.69 13.56
C LEU A 58 25.57 -22.20 13.47
N PHE A 59 24.40 -22.62 12.99
CA PHE A 59 24.09 -24.04 12.81
C PHE A 59 25.03 -24.71 11.79
N TYR A 60 25.30 -24.04 10.66
CA TYR A 60 26.18 -24.56 9.62
C TYR A 60 27.66 -24.55 10.02
N ASN A 61 28.10 -23.62 10.87
CA ASN A 61 29.46 -23.64 11.43
C ASN A 61 29.64 -24.65 12.57
N ALA A 62 28.54 -25.04 13.23
CA ALA A 62 28.57 -26.00 14.33
C ALA A 62 28.59 -27.47 13.87
N PHE A 63 28.33 -27.74 12.58
CA PHE A 63 28.28 -29.07 11.98
C PHE A 63 29.32 -29.21 10.87
#